data_AF-A0A438D2D4-F1
#
_entry.id   AF-A0A438D2D4-F1
#
_cell.length_a   1.000
_cell.length_b   1.000
_cell.length_c   1.000
_cell.angle_alpha   90.00
_cell.angle_beta   90.00
_cell.angle_gamma   90.00
#
_symmetry.space_group_name_H-M   'P 1'
#
loop_
_entity.id
_entity.type
_entity.pdbx_description
1 polymer ?
#
loop_
_entity_poly.entity_id
_entity_poly.type
_entity_poly.pdbx_seq_one_letter_code
_entity_poly.pdbx_strand_id
1 'polypeptide(L)'
;MIKVALLCANPSPALGPTMSAVVSMLKGQTVAPELTMDPGIYSDDMKFNALRGQYDQMQLESYSTSEPLNNEWILTHIDLVMSLASTRMI
;
A
#
# COMPACT_ATOMS: atom_id res chain seq x y z
N MET A 1 2.86 15.71 -5.08
CA MET A 1 2.09 14.88 -4.14
C MET A 1 2.35 13.38 -4.25
N ILE A 2 2.56 12.80 -5.45
CA ILE A 2 2.77 11.35 -5.62
C ILE A 2 3.88 10.75 -4.75
N LYS A 3 5.02 11.45 -4.60
CA LYS A 3 6.11 11.01 -3.70
C LYS A 3 5.66 10.84 -2.25
N VAL A 4 4.82 11.75 -1.76
CA VAL A 4 4.25 11.67 -0.40
C VAL A 4 3.29 10.49 -0.30
N ALA A 5 2.44 10.27 -1.31
CA ALA A 5 1.54 9.11 -1.34
C ALA A 5 2.30 7.78 -1.33
N LEU A 6 3.39 7.68 -2.10
CA LEU A 6 4.26 6.51 -2.14
C LEU A 6 4.99 6.28 -0.79
N LEU A 7 5.43 7.35 -0.11
CA LEU A 7 6.00 7.26 1.23
C LEU A 7 4.98 6.78 2.27
N CYS A 8 3.72 7.23 2.17
CA CYS A 8 2.65 6.79 3.05
C CYS A 8 2.23 5.34 2.81
N ALA A 9 2.30 4.87 1.56
CA ALA A 9 2.00 3.49 1.17
C ALA A 9 3.20 2.53 1.36
N ASN A 10 4.14 2.87 2.24
CA ASN A 10 5.29 2.02 2.51
C ASN A 10 4.83 0.73 3.22
N PRO A 11 5.20 -0.47 2.73
CA PRO A 11 4.78 -1.74 3.33
C PRO A 11 5.34 -1.97 4.73
N SER A 12 6.34 -1.19 5.17
CA SER A 12 6.77 -1.20 6.56
C SER A 12 6.10 -0.05 7.32
N PRO A 13 5.21 -0.33 8.30
CA PRO A 13 4.55 0.71 9.11
C PRO A 13 5.55 1.63 9.82
N ALA A 14 6.69 1.08 10.26
CA ALA A 14 7.72 1.82 10.96
C ALA A 14 8.52 2.79 10.06
N LEU A 15 8.50 2.56 8.74
CA LEU A 15 9.19 3.42 7.76
C LEU A 15 8.27 4.46 7.12
N GLY A 16 6.97 4.43 7.42
CA GLY A 16 6.03 5.45 6.98
C GLY A 16 6.30 6.80 7.65
N PRO A 17 6.04 7.93 6.97
CA PRO A 17 6.21 9.26 7.56
C PRO A 17 5.17 9.51 8.65
N THR A 18 5.55 10.30 9.67
CA THR A 18 4.59 10.81 10.65
C THR A 18 3.60 11.78 9.99
N MET A 19 2.39 11.90 10.55
CA MET A 19 1.38 12.82 10.01
C MET A 19 1.85 14.29 10.00
N SER A 20 2.67 14.70 10.97
CA SER A 20 3.28 16.04 10.97
C SER A 20 4.24 16.23 9.80
N ALA A 21 5.05 15.22 9.49
CA ALA A 21 5.94 15.24 8.33
C ALA A 21 5.14 15.27 7.02
N VAL A 22 4.08 14.46 6.90
CA VAL A 22 3.18 14.47 5.73
C VAL A 22 2.60 15.86 5.51
N VAL A 23 2.04 16.50 6.55
CA VAL A 23 1.46 17.84 6.44
C VAL A 23 2.51 18.88 6.04
N SER A 24 3.72 18.80 6.59
CA SER A 24 4.84 19.69 6.21
C SER A 24 5.22 19.54 4.73
N MET A 25 5.27 18.30 4.24
CA MET A 25 5.53 18.01 2.83
C MET A 25 4.40 18.50 1.92
N LEU A 26 3.14 18.32 2.33
CA LEU A 26 1.97 18.79 1.56
C LEU A 26 1.89 20.32 1.51
N LYS A 27 2.33 21.01 2.57
CA LYS A 27 2.43 22.48 2.61
C LYS A 27 3.67 23.01 1.88
N GLY A 28 4.53 22.13 1.35
CA GLY A 28 5.78 22.52 0.68
C GLY A 28 6.87 23.06 1.62
N GLN A 29 6.71 22.87 2.93
CA GLN A 29 7.65 23.32 3.95
C GLN A 29 8.84 22.37 4.11
N THR A 30 8.66 21.10 3.70
CA THR A 30 9.70 20.07 3.71
C THR A 30 9.69 19.32 2.40
N VAL A 31 10.87 19.05 1.85
CA VAL A 31 11.01 18.26 0.63
C VAL A 31 10.79 16.79 0.96
N ALA A 32 9.96 16.10 0.18
CA ALA A 32 9.78 14.66 0.33
C ALA A 32 11.10 13.93 0.03
N PRO A 33 11.51 12.95 0.86
CA PRO A 33 12.67 12.11 0.60
C PRO A 33 12.69 11.56 -0.82
N GLU A 34 13.88 11.43 -1.38
CA GLU A 34 14.05 10.82 -2.68
C GLU A 34 13.81 9.32 -2.57
N LEU A 35 12.94 8.80 -3.43
CA LEU A 35 12.63 7.39 -3.51
C LEU A 35 13.52 6.77 -4.58
N THR A 36 14.63 6.15 -4.17
CA THR A 36 15.44 5.33 -5.06
C THR A 36 14.76 3.97 -5.20
N MET A 37 13.86 3.86 -6.17
CA MET A 37 13.29 2.57 -6.56
C MET A 37 14.27 1.88 -7.50
N ASP A 38 14.56 0.60 -7.25
CA ASP A 38 15.35 -0.22 -8.18
C ASP A 38 14.58 -0.34 -9.51
N PRO A 39 15.12 0.14 -10.64
CA PRO A 39 14.44 0.07 -11.93
C PRO A 39 14.11 -1.36 -12.38
N GLY A 40 14.81 -2.38 -11.85
CA GLY A 40 14.50 -3.79 -12.10
C GLY A 40 13.13 -4.24 -11.56
N ILE A 41 12.58 -3.55 -10.55
CA ILE A 41 11.28 -3.86 -9.94
C ILE A 41 10.12 -3.42 -10.84
N TYR A 42 10.30 -2.34 -11.61
CA TYR A 42 9.23 -1.76 -12.46
C TYR A 42 9.14 -2.43 -13.84
N SER A 43 10.23 -3.03 -14.34
CA SER A 43 10.30 -3.55 -15.71
C SER A 43 9.59 -4.89 -15.94
N ASP A 44 8.97 -5.49 -14.91
CA ASP A 44 8.27 -6.76 -15.02
C ASP A 44 6.76 -6.54 -15.16
N ASP A 45 6.35 -6.02 -16.32
CA ASP A 45 4.96 -5.75 -16.69
C ASP A 45 4.05 -6.99 -16.51
N MET A 46 4.64 -8.20 -16.60
CA MET A 46 3.92 -9.45 -16.39
C MET A 46 3.43 -9.62 -14.95
N LYS A 47 4.21 -9.18 -13.95
CA LYS A 47 3.80 -9.24 -12.54
C LYS A 47 2.68 -8.25 -12.24
N PHE A 48 2.73 -7.04 -12.81
CA PHE A 48 1.67 -6.05 -12.63
C PHE A 48 0.35 -6.53 -13.23
N ASN A 49 0.39 -7.14 -14.42
CA ASN A 49 -0.80 -7.70 -15.06
C ASN A 49 -1.38 -8.88 -14.28
N ALA A 50 -0.54 -9.74 -13.69
CA ALA A 50 -1.01 -10.84 -12.84
C ALA A 50 -1.71 -10.33 -11.56
N LEU A 51 -1.17 -9.30 -10.93
CA LEU A 51 -1.81 -8.63 -9.79
C LEU A 51 -3.15 -8.00 -10.17
N ARG A 52 -3.22 -7.37 -11.36
CA ARG A 52 -4.46 -6.78 -11.86
C ARG A 52 -5.55 -7.83 -12.10
N GLY A 53 -5.19 -8.96 -12.72
CA GLY A 53 -6.13 -10.07 -12.94
C GLY A 53 -6.69 -10.66 -11.63
N GLN A 54 -5.86 -10.77 -10.59
CA GLN A 54 -6.33 -11.18 -9.26
C GLN A 54 -7.29 -10.14 -8.65
N TYR A 55 -6.98 -8.85 -8.79
CA TYR A 55 -7.85 -7.78 -8.30
C TYR A 55 -9.22 -7.77 -8.98
N ASP A 56 -9.24 -7.92 -10.30
CA ASP A 56 -10.48 -7.97 -11.09
C ASP A 56 -11.35 -9.19 -10.71
N GLN A 57 -10.73 -10.35 -10.44
CA GLN A 57 -11.43 -11.54 -9.93
C GLN A 57 -12.06 -11.30 -8.55
N MET A 58 -11.31 -10.71 -7.61
CA MET A 58 -11.82 -10.39 -6.27
C MET A 58 -13.01 -9.41 -6.31
N GLN A 59 -13.00 -8.46 -7.24
CA GLN A 59 -14.11 -7.52 -7.45
C GLN A 59 -15.37 -8.21 -7.99
N LEU A 60 -15.22 -9.18 -8.90
CA LEU A 60 -16.33 -9.93 -9.47
C LEU A 60 -17.03 -10.84 -8.44
N GLU A 61 -16.24 -11.50 -7.58
CA GLU A 61 -16.76 -12.32 -6.46
C GLU A 61 -17.50 -11.48 -5.41
N SER A 62 -17.04 -10.25 -5.19
CA SER A 62 -17.68 -9.30 -4.27
C SER A 62 -19.04 -8.81 -4.77
N TYR A 63 -19.25 -8.72 -6.09
CA TYR A 63 -20.54 -8.33 -6.69
C TYR A 63 -21.57 -9.47 -6.71
N SER A 64 -21.11 -10.72 -6.59
CA SER A 64 -21.94 -11.93 -6.74
C SER A 64 -22.51 -12.43 -5.41
N THR A 65 -22.03 -11.91 -4.28
CA THR A 65 -22.45 -12.34 -2.94
C THR A 65 -23.01 -11.14 -2.19
N SER A 66 -24.33 -10.95 -2.23
CA SER A 66 -25.03 -9.87 -1.53
C SER A 66 -25.16 -10.12 -0.01
N GLU A 67 -24.05 -10.37 0.67
CA GLU A 67 -23.95 -10.32 2.13
C GLU A 67 -23.28 -9.00 2.52
N PRO A 68 -23.71 -8.33 3.60
CA PRO A 68 -23.22 -6.99 3.93
C PRO A 68 -21.71 -7.06 4.24
N LEU A 69 -20.91 -6.50 3.33
CA LEU A 69 -19.46 -6.33 3.46
C LEU A 69 -19.14 -5.59 4.76
N ASN A 70 -18.76 -6.34 5.80
CA ASN A 70 -17.93 -5.79 6.86
C ASN A 70 -16.54 -5.57 6.25
N ASN A 71 -16.28 -4.32 5.88
CA ASN A 71 -14.96 -3.73 5.61
C ASN A 71 -13.86 -4.15 6.62
N GLU A 72 -14.24 -4.72 7.76
CA GLU A 72 -13.40 -5.39 8.73
C GLU A 72 -12.50 -6.49 8.14
N TRP A 73 -12.95 -7.30 7.16
CA TRP A 73 -12.11 -8.41 6.64
C TRP A 73 -10.93 -7.92 5.77
N ILE A 74 -11.14 -6.88 4.97
CA ILE A 74 -10.10 -6.30 4.11
C ILE A 74 -9.08 -5.55 4.97
N LEU A 75 -9.57 -4.76 5.93
CA LEU A 75 -8.70 -4.06 6.87
C LEU A 75 -7.91 -5.03 7.74
N THR A 76 -8.55 -6.11 8.24
CA THR A 76 -7.84 -7.15 9.01
C THR A 76 -6.85 -7.94 8.17
N HIS A 77 -7.07 -8.17 6.86
CA HIS A 77 -6.09 -8.81 6.00
C HIS A 77 -4.89 -7.91 5.71
N ILE A 78 -5.13 -6.61 5.47
CA ILE A 78 -4.06 -5.64 5.33
C ILE A 78 -3.28 -5.51 6.64
N ASP A 79 -3.96 -5.36 7.77
CA ASP A 79 -3.35 -5.29 9.11
C ASP A 79 -2.60 -6.59 9.47
N LEU A 80 -3.13 -7.76 9.09
CA LEU A 80 -2.48 -9.06 9.30
C LEU A 80 -1.21 -9.17 8.46
N VAL A 81 -1.24 -8.76 7.19
CA VAL A 81 -0.05 -8.77 6.31
C VAL A 81 1.00 -7.78 6.83
N MET A 82 0.58 -6.59 7.26
CA MET A 82 1.48 -5.58 7.83
C MET A 82 2.02 -5.99 9.22
N SER A 83 1.23 -6.68 10.04
CA SER A 83 1.62 -7.19 11.36
C SER A 83 2.53 -8.42 11.28
N LEU A 84 2.27 -9.35 10.35
CA LEU A 84 3.15 -10.49 10.06
C LEU A 84 4.51 -10.03 9.53
N ALA A 85 4.54 -8.99 8.71
CA ALA A 85 5.78 -8.35 8.25
C ALA A 85 6.55 -7.70 9.42
N SER A 86 5.84 -7.15 10.42
CA SER A 86 6.45 -6.58 11.63
C SER A 86 6.91 -7.65 12.63
N THR A 87 6.26 -8.82 12.67
CA THR A 87 6.55 -9.90 13.63
C THR A 87 7.75 -10.76 13.20
N ARG A 88 8.06 -10.82 11.90
CA ARG A 88 9.26 -11.51 11.38
C ARG A 88 10.59 -10.75 11.57
N MET A 89 10.56 -9.56 12.18
CA MET A 89 11.74 -8.73 12.45
C MET A 89 12.08 -8.60 13.95
N ILE A 90 11.64 -9.59 14.75
CA ILE A 90 12.11 -9.89 16.11
C ILE A 90 12.48 -11.37 16.14
#